data_AF-A0A2N3AI80-F1
#
_entry.id   AF-A0A2N3AI80-F1
#
_cell.length_a   1.000
_cell.length_b   1.000
_cell.length_c   1.000
_cell.angle_alpha   90.00
_cell.angle_beta   90.00
_cell.angle_gamma   90.00
#
_symmetry.space_group_name_H-M   'P 1'
#
loop_
_entity.id
_entity.type
_entity.pdbx_description
1 polymer ?
#
loop_
_entity_poly.entity_id
_entity_poly.type
_entity_poly.pdbx_seq_one_letter_code
_entity_poly.pdbx_strand_id
1 'polypeptide(L)'
;MSVYLIDNGSSENYTGAIQPIGIMFFSDEMIYPLKISTLSAPSWGTEVLIYAFSDERVTFPGATEEYNAIINPDQLKEYPILQGLIDETFVLTKLRKTFSAEKMGEDLILLPIPKYIALGNIIDLNSPVGQFVLIAGVFIFLLKIKKRNI
;
A
#
# COMPACT_ATOMS: atom_id res chain seq x y z
N MET A 1 -4.19 -9.89 -11.56
CA MET A 1 -4.53 -8.91 -10.52
C MET A 1 -5.37 -7.80 -11.13
N SER A 2 -6.42 -7.33 -10.45
CA SER A 2 -7.32 -6.27 -10.93
C SER A 2 -7.04 -4.96 -10.20
N VAL A 3 -6.70 -3.89 -10.93
CA VAL A 3 -6.45 -2.55 -10.38
C VAL A 3 -7.55 -1.62 -10.86
N TYR A 4 -8.27 -0.99 -9.92
CA TYR A 4 -9.41 -0.12 -10.24
C TYR A 4 -9.00 1.34 -10.16
N LEU A 5 -9.24 2.10 -11.23
CA LEU A 5 -8.93 3.53 -11.29
C LEU A 5 -10.20 4.33 -10.98
N ILE A 6 -10.12 5.18 -9.95
CA ILE A 6 -11.16 6.17 -9.66
C ILE A 6 -10.54 7.53 -9.99
N ASP A 7 -10.91 8.08 -11.14
CA ASP A 7 -10.56 9.45 -11.51
C ASP A 7 -11.44 10.42 -10.70
N ASN A 8 -10.80 11.29 -9.93
CA ASN A 8 -11.47 12.36 -9.21
C ASN A 8 -10.98 13.70 -9.79
N GLY A 9 -11.48 14.03 -10.98
CA GLY A 9 -11.29 15.34 -11.59
C GLY A 9 -11.79 16.43 -10.66
N SER A 10 -10.96 17.45 -10.43
CA SER A 10 -11.17 18.68 -9.64
C SER A 10 -12.56 18.80 -8.97
N SER A 11 -12.59 18.75 -7.65
CA SER A 11 -13.77 18.75 -6.78
C SER A 11 -14.69 19.98 -6.87
N GLU A 12 -14.49 20.89 -7.82
CA GLU A 12 -15.24 22.14 -7.93
C GLU A 12 -16.27 22.16 -9.08
N ASN A 13 -16.26 21.18 -10.02
CA ASN A 13 -17.17 21.22 -11.18
C ASN A 13 -17.87 19.89 -11.55
N TYR A 14 -17.70 18.81 -10.79
CA TYR A 14 -18.37 17.53 -11.08
C TYR A 14 -19.65 17.37 -10.27
N THR A 15 -20.80 17.68 -10.88
CA THR A 15 -22.15 17.46 -10.32
C THR A 15 -22.80 16.15 -10.81
N GLY A 16 -22.08 15.33 -11.59
CA GLY A 16 -22.53 14.04 -12.10
C GLY A 16 -22.05 12.86 -11.27
N ALA A 17 -22.79 11.75 -11.30
CA ALA A 17 -22.35 10.49 -10.72
C ALA A 17 -21.04 10.03 -11.39
N ILE A 18 -19.97 9.88 -10.60
CA ILE A 18 -18.70 9.33 -11.07
C ILE A 18 -18.98 7.90 -11.54
N GLN A 19 -18.86 7.67 -12.85
CA GLN A 19 -18.92 6.32 -13.41
C GLN A 19 -17.50 5.71 -13.38
N PRO A 20 -17.27 4.67 -12.57
CA PRO A 20 -15.95 4.04 -12.53
C PRO A 20 -15.66 3.36 -13.87
N ILE A 21 -14.49 3.63 -14.44
CA ILE A 21 -13.99 2.89 -15.60
C ILE A 21 -13.09 1.78 -15.08
N GLY A 22 -13.56 0.54 -15.21
CA GLY A 22 -12.74 -0.64 -14.91
C GLY A 22 -11.74 -0.87 -16.03
N ILE A 23 -10.45 -0.78 -15.74
CA ILE A 23 -9.37 -1.16 -16.66
C ILE A 23 -8.75 -2.45 -16.12
N MET A 24 -8.78 -3.52 -16.93
CA MET A 24 -8.18 -4.80 -16.58
C MET A 24 -7.05 -5.10 -17.55
N PHE A 25 -5.88 -5.42 -17.01
CA PHE A 25 -4.74 -5.90 -17.79
C PHE A 25 -4.00 -6.97 -16.99
N PHE A 26 -3.32 -7.86 -17.71
CA PHE A 26 -2.52 -8.92 -17.11
C PHE A 26 -1.08 -8.44 -16.99
N SER A 27 -0.50 -8.61 -15.81
CA SER A 27 0.88 -8.27 -15.51
C SER A 27 1.37 -9.21 -14.42
N ASP A 28 2.64 -9.60 -14.49
CA ASP A 28 3.33 -10.38 -13.45
C ASP A 28 3.60 -9.52 -12.21
N GLU A 29 3.57 -8.19 -12.37
CA GLU A 29 3.74 -7.19 -11.33
C GLU A 29 2.49 -6.32 -11.17
N MET A 30 2.27 -5.80 -9.97
CA MET A 30 1.15 -4.89 -9.68
C MET A 30 1.50 -3.47 -10.16
N ILE A 31 1.00 -3.07 -11.32
CA ILE A 31 1.36 -1.80 -11.98
C ILE A 31 0.16 -0.84 -11.98
N TYR A 32 0.40 0.46 -11.85
CA TYR A 32 -0.55 1.53 -12.17
C TYR A 32 0.01 2.36 -13.33
N PRO A 33 -0.73 2.51 -14.45
CA PRO A 33 -0.24 3.11 -15.70
C PRO A 33 -0.15 4.64 -15.60
N LEU A 34 0.75 5.15 -14.76
CA LEU A 34 0.91 6.59 -14.51
C LEU A 34 1.37 7.35 -15.76
N LYS A 35 2.10 6.69 -16.66
CA LYS A 35 2.70 7.35 -17.82
C LYS A 35 1.67 7.99 -18.75
N ILE A 36 0.49 7.40 -18.90
CA ILE A 36 -0.55 7.98 -19.75
C ILE A 36 -1.08 9.31 -19.19
N SER A 37 -1.04 9.47 -17.86
CA SER A 37 -1.52 10.68 -17.17
C SER A 37 -0.62 11.90 -17.40
N THR A 38 0.60 11.73 -17.94
CA THR A 38 1.46 12.88 -18.30
C THR A 38 0.80 13.81 -19.30
N LEU A 39 -0.04 13.26 -20.19
CA LEU A 39 -0.64 13.99 -21.31
C LEU A 39 -1.63 15.07 -20.85
N SER A 40 -2.18 14.91 -19.66
CA SER A 40 -3.17 15.81 -19.05
C SER A 40 -2.69 16.42 -17.73
N ALA A 41 -1.43 16.17 -17.34
CA ALA A 41 -0.90 16.65 -16.07
C ALA A 41 -0.81 18.18 -16.05
N PRO A 42 -1.46 18.85 -15.07
CA PRO A 42 -1.36 20.29 -14.96
C PRO A 42 0.03 20.69 -14.45
N SER A 43 0.40 21.95 -14.64
CA SER A 43 1.72 22.48 -14.25
C SER A 43 2.02 22.38 -12.76
N TRP A 44 1.00 22.32 -11.91
CA TRP A 44 1.10 22.15 -10.46
C TRP A 44 1.19 20.68 -10.01
N GLY A 45 1.13 19.73 -10.96
CA GLY A 45 1.24 18.30 -10.71
C GLY A 45 -0.11 17.60 -10.59
N THR A 46 -0.10 16.28 -10.71
CA THR A 46 -1.29 15.43 -10.55
C THR A 46 -1.21 14.72 -9.21
N GLU A 47 -2.31 14.77 -8.47
CA GLU A 47 -2.47 13.94 -7.29
C GLU A 47 -2.96 12.55 -7.70
N VAL A 48 -2.26 11.52 -7.21
CA VAL A 48 -2.59 10.12 -7.45
C VAL A 48 -3.05 9.51 -6.15
N LEU A 49 -4.28 8.99 -6.16
CA LEU A 49 -4.90 8.23 -5.08
C LEU A 49 -5.10 6.80 -5.54
N ILE A 50 -4.44 5.84 -4.89
CA ILE A 50 -4.50 4.42 -5.22
C ILE A 50 -5.21 3.66 -4.10
N TYR A 51 -6.24 2.91 -4.47
CA TYR A 51 -6.88 1.91 -3.62
C TYR A 51 -6.51 0.53 -4.15
N ALA A 52 -5.78 -0.25 -3.34
CA ALA A 52 -5.33 -1.58 -3.73
C ALA A 52 -5.95 -2.62 -2.80
N PHE A 53 -6.64 -3.60 -3.40
CA PHE A 53 -7.03 -4.86 -2.75
C PHE A 53 -5.99 -5.93 -3.08
N SER A 54 -5.36 -6.49 -2.06
CA SER A 54 -4.30 -7.50 -2.22
C SER A 54 -4.15 -8.37 -0.96
N ASP A 55 -3.49 -9.53 -1.09
CA ASP A 55 -3.24 -10.45 0.04
C ASP A 55 -2.38 -9.81 1.15
N GLU A 56 -1.52 -8.87 0.74
CA GLU A 56 -0.61 -8.13 1.61
C GLU A 56 -0.83 -6.63 1.47
N ARG A 57 -0.42 -5.87 2.48
CA ARG A 57 -0.33 -4.41 2.41
C ARG A 57 0.66 -4.02 1.33
N VAL A 58 0.38 -2.97 0.55
CA VAL A 58 1.26 -2.55 -0.56
C VAL A 58 1.80 -1.13 -0.37
N THR A 59 2.88 -0.80 -1.07
CA THR A 59 3.44 0.56 -1.10
C THR A 59 4.14 0.84 -2.42
N PHE A 60 4.50 2.10 -2.66
CA PHE A 60 5.41 2.49 -3.73
C PHE A 60 6.30 3.64 -3.27
N PRO A 61 7.47 3.87 -3.91
CA PRO A 61 8.43 4.87 -3.45
C PRO A 61 7.83 6.27 -3.28
N GLY A 62 7.92 6.80 -2.07
CA GLY A 62 7.44 8.14 -1.71
C GLY A 62 5.93 8.27 -1.62
N ALA A 63 5.18 7.17 -1.57
CA ALA A 63 3.76 7.18 -1.25
C ALA A 63 3.55 7.48 0.23
N THR A 64 2.54 8.30 0.54
CA THR A 64 1.97 8.39 1.88
C THR A 64 0.85 7.37 1.99
N GLU A 65 0.92 6.50 2.99
CA GLU A 65 -0.21 5.65 3.32
C GLU A 65 -1.21 6.41 4.18
N GLU A 66 -2.45 6.51 3.70
CA GLU A 66 -3.53 7.13 4.44
C GLU A 66 -4.43 6.11 5.15
N TYR A 67 -4.45 4.86 4.68
CA TYR A 67 -5.28 3.80 5.25
C TYR A 67 -4.72 2.42 4.95
N ASN A 68 -4.79 1.52 5.92
CA ASN A 68 -4.65 0.08 5.73
C ASN A 68 -5.65 -0.65 6.63
N ALA A 69 -6.36 -1.64 6.09
CA ALA A 69 -7.19 -2.54 6.88
C ALA A 69 -7.45 -3.84 6.14
N ILE A 70 -7.79 -4.88 6.90
CA ILE A 70 -8.35 -6.12 6.35
C ILE A 70 -9.84 -5.89 6.11
N ILE A 71 -10.31 -6.13 4.88
CA ILE A 71 -11.68 -5.94 4.45
C ILE A 71 -12.28 -7.29 4.05
N ASN A 72 -13.43 -7.60 4.65
CA ASN A 72 -14.27 -8.74 4.25
C ASN A 72 -15.34 -8.28 3.25
N PRO A 73 -15.76 -9.14 2.31
CA PRO A 73 -16.83 -8.82 1.35
C PRO A 73 -18.12 -8.32 2.02
N ASP A 74 -18.44 -8.85 3.20
CA ASP A 74 -19.60 -8.44 4.00
C ASP A 74 -19.58 -6.97 4.44
N GLN A 75 -18.39 -6.37 4.59
CA GLN A 75 -18.23 -4.96 4.97
C GLN A 75 -18.47 -4.02 3.79
N LEU A 76 -18.57 -4.54 2.56
CA LEU A 76 -18.79 -3.78 1.34
C LEU A 76 -20.24 -3.84 0.84
N LYS A 77 -21.18 -4.38 1.63
CA LYS A 77 -22.60 -4.46 1.27
C LYS A 77 -23.22 -3.12 0.89
N GLU A 78 -22.75 -2.03 1.50
CA GLU A 78 -23.20 -0.67 1.21
C GLU A 78 -22.53 -0.06 -0.03
N TYR A 79 -21.55 -0.77 -0.61
CA TYR A 79 -20.79 -0.36 -1.78
C TYR A 79 -20.88 -1.43 -2.89
N PRO A 80 -22.02 -1.55 -3.59
CA PRO A 80 -22.26 -2.63 -4.57
C PRO A 80 -21.18 -2.73 -5.65
N ILE A 81 -20.62 -1.59 -6.08
CA ILE A 81 -19.53 -1.53 -7.04
C ILE A 81 -18.30 -2.27 -6.50
N LEU A 82 -17.93 -2.04 -5.24
CA LEU A 82 -16.75 -2.66 -4.61
C LEU A 82 -17.01 -4.11 -4.21
N GLN A 83 -18.24 -4.44 -3.80
CA GLN A 83 -18.64 -5.81 -3.51
C GLN A 83 -18.49 -6.74 -4.72
N GLY A 84 -18.73 -6.23 -5.93
CA GLY A 84 -18.52 -6.99 -7.16
C GLY A 84 -17.04 -7.21 -7.53
N LEU A 85 -16.10 -6.58 -6.82
CA LEU A 85 -14.66 -6.62 -7.14
C LEU A 85 -13.88 -7.63 -6.29
N ILE A 86 -14.45 -8.04 -5.15
CA ILE A 86 -13.83 -8.98 -4.22
C ILE A 86 -14.83 -10.07 -3.82
N ASP A 87 -14.39 -11.31 -3.84
CA ASP A 87 -15.14 -12.50 -3.41
C ASP A 87 -14.58 -13.11 -2.10
N GLU A 88 -13.40 -12.66 -1.67
CA GLU A 88 -12.74 -13.08 -0.44
C GLU A 88 -12.16 -11.90 0.36
N THR A 89 -11.53 -12.20 1.50
CA THR A 89 -10.95 -11.22 2.41
C THR A 89 -9.60 -10.72 1.88
N PHE A 90 -9.43 -9.41 1.75
CA PHE A 90 -8.18 -8.78 1.29
C PHE A 90 -7.71 -7.67 2.24
N VAL A 91 -6.45 -7.27 2.10
CA VAL A 91 -5.94 -6.01 2.64
C VAL A 91 -6.29 -4.89 1.66
N LEU A 92 -7.03 -3.89 2.14
CA LEU A 92 -7.24 -2.63 1.43
C LEU A 92 -6.20 -1.61 1.87
N THR A 93 -5.37 -1.16 0.94
CA THR A 93 -4.40 -0.08 1.17
C THR A 93 -4.79 1.16 0.38
N LYS A 94 -4.81 2.33 1.03
CA LYS A 94 -4.98 3.65 0.40
C LYS A 94 -3.65 4.39 0.41
N LEU A 95 -3.15 4.72 -0.77
CA LEU A 95 -1.89 5.42 -0.98
C LEU A 95 -2.13 6.75 -1.69
N ARG A 96 -1.41 7.79 -1.29
CA ARG A 96 -1.47 9.12 -1.89
C ARG A 96 -0.08 9.61 -2.24
N LYS A 97 0.07 10.20 -3.43
CA LYS A 97 1.26 10.96 -3.81
C LYS A 97 0.94 11.99 -4.88
N THR A 98 1.57 13.15 -4.79
CA THR A 98 1.55 14.15 -5.85
C THR A 98 2.78 13.99 -6.75
N PHE A 99 2.56 13.95 -8.05
CA PHE A 99 3.62 13.85 -9.07
C PHE A 99 3.66 15.13 -9.91
N SER A 100 4.86 15.62 -10.21
CA SER A 100 5.04 16.55 -11.32
C SER A 100 5.03 15.77 -12.64
N ALA A 101 4.71 16.43 -13.76
CA ALA A 101 4.69 15.80 -15.08
C ALA A 101 6.02 15.10 -15.42
N GLU A 102 7.15 15.68 -15.04
CA GLU A 102 8.50 15.11 -15.23
C GLU A 102 8.70 13.77 -14.51
N LYS A 103 8.01 13.56 -13.38
CA LYS A 103 8.13 12.35 -12.56
C LYS A 103 7.16 11.24 -12.97
N MET A 104 6.32 11.48 -13.97
CA MET A 104 5.36 10.51 -14.51
C MET A 104 5.89 9.79 -15.77
N GLY A 105 7.22 9.81 -16.01
CA GLY A 105 7.81 9.15 -17.19
C GLY A 105 7.73 7.62 -17.20
N GLU A 106 7.49 7.03 -16.02
CA GLU A 106 7.41 5.58 -15.78
C GLU A 106 6.12 5.23 -15.04
N ASP A 107 5.64 4.00 -15.21
CA ASP A 107 4.49 3.47 -14.50
C ASP A 107 4.84 3.16 -13.03
N LEU A 108 3.83 3.17 -12.16
CA LEU A 108 4.04 2.88 -10.74
C LEU A 108 3.97 1.39 -10.48
N ILE A 109 5.04 0.84 -9.93
CA ILE A 109 5.07 -0.54 -9.44
C ILE A 109 4.70 -0.52 -7.95
N LEU A 110 3.62 -1.18 -7.61
CA LEU A 110 3.17 -1.41 -6.25
C LEU A 110 3.85 -2.66 -5.71
N LEU A 111 4.50 -2.52 -4.56
CA LEU A 111 5.29 -3.56 -3.93
C LEU A 111 4.57 -4.06 -2.69
N PRO A 112 4.40 -5.40 -2.52
CA PRO A 112 3.91 -5.94 -1.27
C PRO A 112 4.90 -5.63 -0.14
N ILE A 113 4.38 -5.22 1.01
CA ILE A 113 5.13 -5.08 2.25
C ILE A 113 4.95 -6.39 3.01
N PRO A 114 6.00 -7.23 3.09
CA PRO A 114 5.89 -8.49 3.79
C PRO A 114 5.53 -8.27 5.26
N LYS A 115 4.67 -9.14 5.81
CA LYS A 115 4.15 -9.07 7.19
C LYS A 115 5.24 -8.93 8.28
N TYR A 116 6.48 -9.31 8.00
CA TYR A 116 7.61 -9.27 8.94
C TYR A 116 8.33 -7.91 9.05
N ILE A 117 8.13 -6.95 8.13
CA ILE A 117 8.78 -5.63 8.22
C ILE A 117 8.09 -4.75 9.30
N ALA A 118 6.82 -5.03 9.63
CA ALA A 118 6.11 -4.36 10.70
C ALA A 118 6.69 -4.65 12.11
N LEU A 119 7.45 -5.73 12.30
CA LEU A 119 8.03 -6.08 13.59
C LEU A 119 9.26 -5.21 13.96
N GLY A 120 9.96 -4.68 12.96
CA GLY A 120 11.15 -3.84 13.16
C GLY A 120 10.86 -2.49 13.84
N ASN A 121 9.61 -2.02 13.77
CA ASN A 121 9.18 -0.77 14.41
C ASN A 121 8.59 -0.99 15.82
N ILE A 122 8.44 -2.22 16.29
CA ILE A 122 7.78 -2.53 17.59
C ILE A 122 8.80 -2.67 18.73
N ILE A 123 10.08 -2.94 18.43
CA ILE A 123 11.11 -2.94 19.47
C ILE A 123 11.63 -1.52 19.67
N ASP A 124 10.90 -0.73 20.44
CA ASP A 124 11.44 0.49 21.01
C ASP A 124 12.53 0.12 22.03
N LEU A 125 13.79 0.24 21.61
CA LEU A 125 14.97 -0.01 22.44
C LEU A 125 15.10 0.96 23.62
N ASN A 126 14.34 2.06 23.64
CA ASN A 126 14.23 2.96 24.78
C ASN A 126 13.11 2.57 25.75
N SER A 127 12.25 1.62 25.39
CA SER A 127 11.25 1.08 26.30
C SER A 127 11.85 0.00 27.21
N PRO A 128 11.38 -0.14 28.46
CA PRO A 128 11.84 -1.20 29.37
C PRO A 128 11.73 -2.59 28.75
N VAL A 129 10.62 -2.86 28.04
CA VAL A 129 10.35 -4.14 27.38
C VAL A 129 11.36 -4.42 26.27
N GLY A 130 11.70 -3.43 25.45
CA GLY A 130 12.71 -3.56 24.40
C GLY A 130 14.11 -3.84 24.95
N GLN A 131 14.47 -3.21 26.07
CA GLN A 131 15.74 -3.47 26.77
C GLN A 131 15.80 -4.90 27.32
N PHE A 132 14.71 -5.41 27.89
CA PHE A 132 14.65 -6.79 28.37
C PHE A 132 14.83 -7.82 27.25
N VAL A 133 14.21 -7.61 26.09
CA VAL A 133 14.37 -8.50 24.92
C VAL A 133 15.80 -8.48 24.40
N LEU A 134 16.45 -7.31 24.33
CA LEU A 134 17.85 -7.18 23.94
C LEU A 134 18.78 -7.93 24.92
N ILE A 135 18.60 -7.71 26.22
CA ILE A 135 19.41 -8.35 27.28
C ILE A 135 19.22 -9.87 27.23
N ALA A 136 17.99 -10.36 27.09
CA ALA A 136 17.71 -11.79 26.98
C ALA A 136 18.37 -12.40 25.73
N GLY A 137 18.31 -11.71 24.59
CA GLY A 137 18.97 -12.13 23.35
C GLY A 137 20.49 -12.22 23.48
N VAL A 138 21.13 -11.20 24.07
CA VAL A 138 22.58 -11.20 24.36
C VAL A 138 22.94 -12.33 25.32
N PHE A 139 22.14 -12.57 26.35
CA PHE A 139 22.40 -13.62 27.34
C PHE A 139 22.32 -15.03 26.72
N ILE A 140 21.32 -15.29 25.88
CA ILE A 140 21.20 -16.55 25.12
C ILE A 140 22.39 -16.73 24.18
N PHE A 141 22.80 -15.67 23.48
CA PHE A 141 23.95 -15.71 22.58
C PHE A 141 25.26 -16.04 23.32
N LEU A 142 25.50 -15.41 24.47
CA LEU A 142 26.66 -15.68 25.33
C LEU A 142 26.63 -17.12 25.89
N LEU A 143 25.47 -17.60 26.33
CA LEU A 143 25.31 -18.99 26.77
C LEU A 143 25.62 -19.97 25.63
N LYS A 144 25.20 -19.65 24.40
CA LYS A 144 25.45 -20.48 23.22
C LYS A 144 26.94 -20.51 22.85
N ILE A 145 27.67 -19.40 22.98
CA ILE A 145 29.13 -19.36 22.82
C ILE A 145 29.83 -20.19 23.90
N LYS A 146 29.43 -20.03 25.17
CA LYS A 146 30.02 -20.78 26.29
C LYS A 146 29.83 -22.29 26.13
N LYS A 147 28.67 -22.73 25.63
CA LYS A 147 28.38 -24.15 25.38
C LYS A 147 29.13 -24.74 24.17
N ARG A 148 29.68 -23.91 23.28
CA ARG A 148 30.45 -24.35 22.11
C ARG A 148 31.95 -24.52 22.40
N ASN A 149 32.42 -24.09 23.58
CA ASN A 149 33.82 -24.20 24.04
C ASN A 149 34.02 -25.35 25.05
N ILE A 150 33.16 -26.38 25.04
CA ILE A 150 33.31 -27.62 25.81
C ILE A 150 33.18 -28.80 24.85
#